data_AF-S4XYY5-F1
#
_entry.id   AF-S4XYY5-F1
#
_cell.length_a   1.000
_cell.length_b   1.000
_cell.length_c   1.000
_cell.angle_alpha   90.00
_cell.angle_beta   90.00
_cell.angle_gamma   90.00
#
_symmetry.space_group_name_H-M   'P 1'
#
loop_
_entity.id
_entity.type
_entity.pdbx_description
1 polymer ?
#
loop_
_entity_poly.entity_id
_entity_poly.type
_entity_poly.pdbx_seq_one_letter_code
_entity_poly.pdbx_strand_id
1 'polypeptide(L)'
;MFPVVIILIALVAACVVGVLVLIGVRASKLARELEQAERKIELLHVENGRLGGTLTALNDEHARAESCLEYMDGHIKSLSAELERRPKIVRKTYRILTLGVKATGKTSLTLKWANPLIDLGTLEGTKFERYERTVSHVPQKDVVLEHVFEVHDWGGEHIVEAVQQLIVDEIHGVLIVVDLGGKEAKQFEQSRIQEQLQEFQAQVLKFLFAPKTLTSCKTVVLFINKSDLLAGTPAQVEEQAKKLYAPLLENLSRFSTQVSVRVLVGSASYGHSTHLLFSHFVERILPKSAYDVQLLQRMKSDVSEPRGPAPSERPSPELPPAAPAPEPAAIAEDPVISVAELVAPPPLPRAASTSERVAGLKSTIRLPGSPPKPPPPRGGEERGER
;
A
#
# COMPACT_ATOMS: atom_id res chain seq x y z
N MET A 1 -87.52 -89.35 2.52
CA MET A 1 -87.45 -88.14 1.67
C MET A 1 -87.06 -86.85 2.42
N PHE A 2 -87.29 -86.72 3.73
CA PHE A 2 -86.88 -85.54 4.50
C PHE A 2 -85.35 -85.22 4.61
N PRO A 3 -84.40 -86.17 4.66
CA PRO A 3 -82.99 -85.82 4.86
C PRO A 3 -82.33 -85.19 3.61
N VAL A 4 -82.80 -85.53 2.40
CA VAL A 4 -82.20 -85.05 1.14
C VAL A 4 -82.51 -83.57 0.90
N VAL A 5 -83.72 -83.12 1.24
CA VAL A 5 -84.13 -81.70 1.09
C VAL A 5 -83.37 -80.80 2.07
N ILE A 6 -83.13 -81.26 3.30
CA ILE A 6 -82.35 -80.53 4.30
C ILE A 6 -80.89 -80.37 3.84
N ILE A 7 -80.29 -81.41 3.26
CA ILE A 7 -78.93 -81.36 2.71
C ILE A 7 -78.84 -80.37 1.54
N LEU A 8 -79.85 -80.33 0.67
CA LEU A 8 -79.86 -79.45 -0.50
C LEU A 8 -80.04 -77.96 -0.12
N ILE A 9 -80.89 -77.68 0.87
CA ILE A 9 -81.04 -76.33 1.45
C ILE A 9 -79.76 -75.91 2.17
N ALA A 10 -79.11 -76.81 2.92
CA ALA A 10 -77.83 -76.52 3.57
C ALA A 10 -76.71 -76.23 2.56
N LEU A 11 -76.69 -76.94 1.41
CA LEU A 11 -75.73 -76.71 0.34
C LEU A 11 -75.93 -75.33 -0.31
N VAL A 12 -77.18 -74.97 -0.65
CA VAL A 12 -77.51 -73.66 -1.23
C VAL A 12 -77.19 -72.53 -0.24
N ALA A 13 -77.54 -72.70 1.04
CA ALA A 13 -77.18 -71.74 2.08
C ALA A 13 -75.66 -71.58 2.23
N ALA A 14 -74.90 -72.67 2.19
CA ALA A 14 -73.43 -72.63 2.23
C ALA A 14 -72.82 -71.93 1.00
N CYS A 15 -73.36 -72.16 -0.20
CA CYS A 15 -72.95 -71.46 -1.41
C CYS A 15 -73.24 -69.96 -1.35
N VAL A 16 -74.43 -69.56 -0.87
CA VAL A 16 -74.79 -68.14 -0.70
C VAL A 16 -73.89 -67.46 0.33
N VAL A 17 -73.62 -68.12 1.46
CA VAL A 17 -72.67 -67.63 2.48
C VAL A 17 -71.26 -67.51 1.89
N GLY A 18 -70.81 -68.48 1.10
CA GLY A 18 -69.50 -68.43 0.42
C GLY A 18 -69.37 -67.26 -0.55
N VAL A 19 -70.41 -66.95 -1.32
CA VAL A 19 -70.45 -65.79 -2.23
C VAL A 19 -70.46 -64.47 -1.45
N LEU A 20 -71.25 -64.37 -0.37
CA LEU A 20 -71.28 -63.18 0.49
C LEU A 20 -69.93 -62.92 1.16
N VAL A 21 -69.25 -63.96 1.63
CA VAL A 21 -67.89 -63.85 2.18
C VAL A 21 -66.90 -63.42 1.11
N LEU A 22 -66.96 -63.96 -0.11
CA LEU A 22 -66.09 -63.56 -1.21
C LEU A 22 -66.29 -62.09 -1.61
N ILE A 23 -67.54 -61.63 -1.65
CA ILE A 23 -67.89 -60.22 -1.88
C ILE A 23 -67.38 -59.35 -0.73
N GLY A 24 -67.54 -59.76 0.53
CA GLY A 24 -67.02 -59.05 1.69
C GLY A 24 -65.49 -58.95 1.72
N VAL A 25 -64.78 -60.01 1.31
CA VAL A 25 -63.31 -60.01 1.20
C VAL A 25 -62.86 -59.10 0.05
N ARG A 26 -63.56 -59.10 -1.09
CA ARG A 26 -63.26 -58.19 -2.20
C ARG A 26 -63.57 -56.73 -1.87
N ALA A 27 -64.70 -56.47 -1.21
CA ALA A 27 -65.09 -55.13 -0.77
C ALA A 27 -64.11 -54.57 0.28
N SER A 28 -63.67 -55.40 1.24
CA SER A 28 -62.66 -54.97 2.22
C SER A 28 -61.28 -54.76 1.59
N LYS A 29 -60.90 -55.54 0.57
CA LYS A 29 -59.67 -55.30 -0.19
C LYS A 29 -59.75 -53.98 -0.98
N LEU A 30 -60.86 -53.73 -1.67
CA LEU A 30 -61.11 -52.47 -2.39
C LEU A 30 -61.17 -51.27 -1.44
N ALA A 31 -61.79 -51.41 -0.28
CA ALA A 31 -61.82 -50.35 0.74
C ALA A 31 -60.43 -50.01 1.26
N ARG A 32 -59.56 -51.03 1.49
CA ARG A 32 -58.16 -50.81 1.88
C ARG A 32 -57.34 -50.17 0.78
N GLU A 33 -57.55 -50.57 -0.47
CA GLU A 33 -56.88 -49.96 -1.63
C GLU A 33 -57.31 -48.51 -1.84
N LEU A 34 -58.60 -48.21 -1.63
CA LEU A 34 -59.14 -46.84 -1.66
C LEU A 34 -58.55 -45.99 -0.55
N GLU A 35 -58.54 -46.49 0.70
CA GLU A 35 -57.97 -45.78 1.84
C GLU A 35 -56.45 -45.53 1.67
N GLN A 36 -55.72 -46.49 1.10
CA GLN A 36 -54.31 -46.31 0.75
C GLN A 36 -54.11 -45.28 -0.37
N ALA A 37 -54.97 -45.28 -1.38
CA ALA A 37 -54.93 -44.29 -2.46
C ALA A 37 -55.25 -42.88 -1.95
N GLU A 38 -56.26 -42.73 -1.09
CA GLU A 38 -56.64 -41.46 -0.46
C GLU A 38 -55.49 -40.90 0.39
N ARG A 39 -54.89 -41.72 1.26
CA ARG A 39 -53.71 -41.31 2.05
C ARG A 39 -52.54 -40.89 1.15
N LYS A 40 -52.33 -41.60 0.03
CA LYS A 40 -51.26 -41.26 -0.92
C LYS A 40 -51.53 -39.93 -1.63
N ILE A 41 -52.79 -39.66 -1.99
CA ILE A 41 -53.19 -38.37 -2.58
C ILE A 41 -53.00 -37.25 -1.57
N GLU A 42 -53.38 -37.47 -0.30
CA GLU A 42 -53.20 -36.48 0.76
C GLU A 42 -51.71 -36.17 1.01
N LEU A 43 -50.86 -37.20 1.09
CA LEU A 43 -49.41 -37.02 1.22
C LEU A 43 -48.81 -36.27 0.03
N LEU A 44 -49.21 -36.60 -1.20
CA LEU A 44 -48.76 -35.90 -2.39
C LEU A 44 -49.26 -34.45 -2.43
N HIS A 45 -50.45 -34.16 -1.90
CA HIS A 45 -50.98 -32.81 -1.81
C HIS A 45 -50.17 -31.95 -0.82
N VAL A 46 -49.84 -32.51 0.34
CA VAL A 46 -48.96 -31.86 1.33
C VAL A 46 -47.55 -31.66 0.77
N GLU A 47 -47.01 -32.66 0.07
CA GLU A 47 -45.68 -32.56 -0.54
C GLU A 47 -45.63 -31.53 -1.67
N ASN A 48 -46.65 -31.49 -2.54
CA ASN A 48 -46.77 -30.46 -3.57
C ASN A 48 -46.91 -29.05 -2.97
N GLY A 49 -47.67 -28.91 -1.86
CA GLY A 49 -47.76 -27.65 -1.13
C GLY A 49 -46.40 -27.21 -0.57
N ARG A 50 -45.65 -28.14 0.02
CA ARG A 50 -44.30 -27.90 0.55
C ARG A 50 -43.32 -27.52 -0.57
N LEU A 51 -43.33 -28.26 -1.67
CA LEU A 51 -42.47 -28.00 -2.83
C LEU A 51 -42.81 -26.65 -3.48
N GLY A 52 -44.10 -26.31 -3.57
CA GLY A 52 -44.57 -25.00 -4.01
C GLY A 52 -44.02 -23.87 -3.13
N GLY A 53 -44.11 -24.02 -1.81
CA GLY A 53 -43.55 -23.04 -0.85
C GLY A 53 -42.02 -22.89 -0.95
N THR A 54 -41.29 -23.99 -1.19
CA THR A 54 -39.84 -23.92 -1.42
C THR A 54 -39.47 -23.27 -2.73
N LEU A 55 -40.25 -23.49 -3.80
CA LEU A 55 -40.04 -22.83 -5.10
C LEU A 55 -40.29 -21.33 -5.01
N THR A 56 -41.32 -20.90 -4.28
CA THR A 56 -41.57 -19.46 -4.08
C THR A 56 -40.46 -18.82 -3.26
N ALA A 57 -40.00 -19.47 -2.18
CA ALA A 57 -38.90 -18.96 -1.37
C ALA A 57 -37.60 -18.85 -2.18
N LEU A 58 -37.27 -19.86 -2.99
CA LEU A 58 -36.11 -19.83 -3.87
C LEU A 58 -36.24 -18.75 -4.96
N ASN A 59 -37.43 -18.57 -5.55
CA ASN A 59 -37.66 -17.50 -6.51
C ASN A 59 -37.50 -16.12 -5.89
N ASP A 60 -37.98 -15.92 -4.66
CA ASP A 60 -37.80 -14.66 -3.94
C ASP A 60 -36.31 -14.40 -3.61
N GLU A 61 -35.56 -15.45 -3.23
CA GLU A 61 -34.11 -15.37 -3.03
C GLU A 61 -33.37 -15.06 -4.33
N HIS A 62 -33.75 -15.70 -5.43
CA HIS A 62 -33.20 -15.41 -6.76
C HIS A 62 -33.48 -13.97 -7.19
N ALA A 63 -34.72 -13.49 -7.03
CA ALA A 63 -35.07 -12.11 -7.37
C ALA A 63 -34.28 -11.09 -6.53
N ARG A 64 -34.07 -11.37 -5.23
CA ARG A 64 -33.22 -10.53 -4.37
C ARG A 64 -31.76 -10.57 -4.80
N ALA A 65 -31.24 -11.74 -5.16
CA ALA A 65 -29.88 -11.91 -5.64
C ALA A 65 -29.67 -11.17 -6.97
N GLU A 66 -30.60 -11.29 -7.91
CA GLU A 66 -30.59 -10.56 -9.18
C GLU A 66 -30.60 -9.04 -8.95
N SER A 67 -31.49 -8.52 -8.10
CA SER A 67 -31.51 -7.09 -7.78
C SER A 67 -30.21 -6.61 -7.12
N CYS A 68 -29.61 -7.42 -6.25
CA CYS A 68 -28.33 -7.12 -5.64
C CYS A 68 -27.20 -7.04 -6.69
N LEU A 69 -27.17 -7.99 -7.62
CA LEU A 69 -26.19 -8.01 -8.71
C LEU A 69 -26.37 -6.81 -9.64
N GLU A 70 -27.61 -6.45 -10.00
CA GLU A 70 -27.90 -5.26 -10.80
C GLU A 70 -27.44 -3.97 -10.10
N TYR A 71 -27.68 -3.85 -8.79
CA TYR A 71 -27.20 -2.73 -8.00
C TYR A 71 -25.67 -2.64 -7.99
N MET A 72 -24.98 -3.76 -7.75
CA MET A 72 -23.51 -3.81 -7.77
C MET A 72 -22.93 -3.49 -9.15
N ASP A 73 -23.51 -4.03 -10.23
CA ASP A 73 -23.09 -3.75 -11.60
C ASP A 73 -23.29 -2.27 -11.96
N GLY A 74 -24.41 -1.67 -11.53
CA GLY A 74 -24.64 -0.24 -11.64
C GLY A 74 -23.59 0.59 -10.89
N HIS A 75 -23.23 0.18 -9.67
CA HIS A 75 -22.20 0.85 -8.87
C HIS A 75 -20.81 0.73 -9.51
N ILE A 76 -20.44 -0.46 -10.01
CA ILE A 76 -19.19 -0.70 -10.73
C ILE A 76 -19.11 0.17 -11.98
N LYS A 77 -20.19 0.27 -12.76
CA LYS A 77 -20.25 1.15 -13.95
C LYS A 77 -20.10 2.62 -13.57
N SER A 78 -20.76 3.06 -12.49
CA SER A 78 -20.63 4.43 -11.99
C SER A 78 -19.20 4.76 -11.58
N LEU A 79 -18.56 3.90 -10.78
CA LEU A 79 -17.17 4.07 -10.35
C LEU A 79 -16.20 4.00 -11.54
N SER A 80 -16.44 3.11 -12.50
CA SER A 80 -15.61 3.00 -13.71
C SER A 80 -15.70 4.28 -14.55
N ALA A 81 -16.91 4.82 -14.74
CA ALA A 81 -17.11 6.09 -15.42
C ALA A 81 -16.48 7.27 -14.65
N GLU A 82 -16.49 7.23 -13.32
CA GLU A 82 -15.80 8.23 -12.50
C GLU A 82 -14.28 8.14 -12.62
N LEU A 83 -13.72 6.91 -12.64
CA LEU A 83 -12.29 6.69 -12.88
C LEU A 83 -11.86 7.16 -14.27
N GLU A 84 -12.67 6.94 -15.31
CA GLU A 84 -12.42 7.46 -16.64
C GLU A 84 -12.46 8.99 -16.71
N ARG A 85 -13.27 9.63 -15.85
CA ARG A 85 -13.33 11.10 -15.73
C ARG A 85 -12.15 11.69 -14.96
N ARG A 86 -11.42 10.90 -14.15
CA ARG A 86 -10.26 11.41 -13.41
C ARG A 86 -9.12 11.72 -14.39
N PRO A 87 -8.49 12.90 -14.29
CA PRO A 87 -7.36 13.23 -15.15
C PRO A 87 -6.23 12.23 -14.93
N LYS A 88 -5.63 11.74 -16.02
CA LYS A 88 -4.54 10.75 -15.92
C LYS A 88 -3.32 11.40 -15.28
N ILE A 89 -2.73 10.74 -14.29
CA ILE A 89 -1.52 11.21 -13.64
C ILE A 89 -0.32 10.76 -14.47
N VAL A 90 0.44 11.72 -15.01
CA VAL A 90 1.69 11.45 -15.72
C VAL A 90 2.84 11.83 -14.80
N ARG A 91 3.72 10.88 -14.53
CA ARG A 91 4.86 11.07 -13.62
C ARG A 91 6.11 11.54 -14.36
N LYS A 92 6.72 12.62 -13.88
CA LYS A 92 8.07 13.07 -14.26
C LYS A 92 9.02 12.92 -13.08
N THR A 93 9.97 12.01 -13.23
CA THR A 93 10.95 11.70 -12.19
C THR A 93 12.26 12.43 -12.44
N TYR A 94 12.78 13.08 -11.40
CA TYR A 94 14.12 13.67 -11.39
C TYR A 94 14.98 12.93 -10.39
N ARG A 95 16.11 12.40 -10.86
CA ARG A 95 16.99 11.54 -10.08
C ARG A 95 18.07 12.35 -9.38
N ILE A 96 18.23 12.12 -8.09
CA ILE A 96 19.24 12.74 -7.24
C ILE A 96 20.10 11.62 -6.64
N LEU A 97 21.41 11.70 -6.82
CA LEU A 97 22.35 10.73 -6.26
C LEU A 97 22.97 11.26 -4.97
N THR A 98 22.87 10.51 -3.88
CA THR A 98 23.56 10.81 -2.62
C THR A 98 24.83 9.97 -2.50
N LEU A 99 25.97 10.64 -2.28
CA LEU A 99 27.31 10.08 -2.13
C LEU A 99 27.90 10.51 -0.80
N GLY A 100 28.66 9.62 -0.15
CA GLY A 100 29.35 9.94 1.10
C GLY A 100 29.99 8.69 1.68
N VAL A 101 31.07 8.86 2.45
CA VAL A 101 31.71 7.73 3.13
C VAL A 101 30.79 7.15 4.21
N LYS A 102 31.11 5.94 4.68
CA LYS A 102 30.32 5.23 5.69
C LYS A 102 30.18 6.08 6.96
N ALA A 103 28.98 6.08 7.56
CA ALA A 103 28.67 6.78 8.82
C ALA A 103 28.72 8.33 8.79
N THR A 104 28.64 8.94 7.61
CA THR A 104 28.54 10.41 7.43
C THR A 104 27.17 11.01 7.75
N GLY A 105 26.16 10.17 8.01
CA GLY A 105 24.77 10.62 8.21
C GLY A 105 24.03 10.95 6.91
N LYS A 106 24.55 10.53 5.76
CA LYS A 106 23.94 10.71 4.43
C LYS A 106 22.52 10.14 4.32
N THR A 107 22.26 8.98 4.94
CA THR A 107 20.94 8.32 4.97
C THR A 107 19.98 9.12 5.82
N SER A 108 20.41 9.50 7.03
CA SER A 108 19.63 10.36 7.93
C SER A 108 19.31 11.71 7.29
N LEU A 109 20.26 12.31 6.57
CA LEU A 109 20.05 13.54 5.82
C LEU A 109 19.02 13.32 4.72
N THR A 110 19.24 12.30 3.89
CA THR A 110 18.35 11.94 2.77
C THR A 110 16.92 11.74 3.24
N LEU A 111 16.75 10.96 4.30
CA LEU A 111 15.46 10.71 4.91
C LEU A 111 14.83 11.96 5.49
N LYS A 112 15.57 12.82 6.20
CA LYS A 112 15.00 14.05 6.76
C LYS A 112 14.47 15.02 5.71
N TRP A 113 15.17 15.18 4.58
CA TRP A 113 14.69 16.08 3.54
C TRP A 113 13.72 15.39 2.57
N ALA A 114 13.77 14.06 2.40
CA ALA A 114 12.80 13.30 1.63
C ALA A 114 11.46 13.14 2.38
N ASN A 115 11.50 12.83 3.67
CA ASN A 115 10.36 12.69 4.57
C ASN A 115 10.69 13.27 5.97
N PRO A 116 10.23 14.49 6.29
CA PRO A 116 10.59 15.16 7.55
C PRO A 116 9.99 14.51 8.80
N LEU A 117 9.06 13.57 8.66
CA LEU A 117 8.36 12.92 9.78
C LEU A 117 9.01 11.60 10.22
N ILE A 118 10.10 11.17 9.59
CA ILE A 118 10.71 9.88 9.87
C ILE A 118 11.58 9.93 11.13
N ASP A 119 11.40 8.95 12.01
CA ASP A 119 12.26 8.76 13.18
C ASP A 119 13.59 8.13 12.76
N LEU A 120 14.69 8.80 13.09
CA LEU A 120 16.05 8.37 12.75
C LEU A 120 16.56 7.24 13.63
N GLY A 121 15.86 6.90 14.72
CA GLY A 121 16.31 5.90 15.70
C GLY A 121 16.39 4.46 15.19
N THR A 122 15.74 4.13 14.07
CA THR A 122 15.61 2.77 13.53
C THR A 122 16.49 2.48 12.31
N LEU A 123 17.41 3.37 11.98
CA LEU A 123 18.20 3.26 10.73
C LEU A 123 19.29 2.21 10.81
N GLU A 124 19.14 1.15 10.02
CA GLU A 124 20.18 0.16 9.75
C GLU A 124 21.16 0.67 8.67
N GLY A 125 22.27 -0.04 8.48
CA GLY A 125 23.26 0.31 7.46
C GLY A 125 22.70 0.14 6.05
N THR A 126 22.53 1.24 5.31
CA THR A 126 22.05 1.21 3.92
C THR A 126 23.08 0.59 2.98
N LYS A 127 22.67 -0.45 2.24
CA LYS A 127 23.41 -0.95 1.06
C LYS A 127 23.06 -0.12 -0.17
N PHE A 128 21.77 -0.04 -0.47
CA PHE A 128 21.19 0.81 -1.49
C PHE A 128 19.70 1.02 -1.19
N GLU A 129 19.28 2.27 -1.11
CA GLU A 129 17.88 2.64 -0.90
C GLU A 129 17.44 3.71 -1.91
N ARG A 130 16.18 3.59 -2.36
CA ARG A 130 15.53 4.57 -3.22
C ARG A 130 14.40 5.22 -2.46
N TYR A 131 14.46 6.54 -2.36
CA TYR A 131 13.41 7.33 -1.74
C TYR A 131 12.71 8.17 -2.78
N GLU A 132 11.39 8.21 -2.72
CA GLU A 132 10.59 9.01 -3.62
C GLU A 132 9.88 10.12 -2.82
N ARG A 133 9.99 11.35 -3.31
CA ARG A 133 9.27 12.50 -2.75
C ARG A 133 8.56 13.22 -3.87
N THR A 134 7.23 13.23 -3.81
CA THR A 134 6.41 14.07 -4.68
C THR A 134 6.63 15.54 -4.32
N VAL A 135 6.98 16.35 -5.31
CA VAL A 135 7.34 17.77 -5.15
C VAL A 135 6.15 18.66 -5.45
N SER A 136 5.45 18.40 -6.56
CA SER A 136 4.30 19.18 -6.99
C SER A 136 3.39 18.39 -7.92
N HIS A 137 2.14 18.82 -7.98
CA HIS A 137 1.14 18.37 -8.96
C HIS A 137 0.70 19.56 -9.80
N VAL A 138 0.97 19.50 -11.10
CA VAL A 138 0.58 20.56 -12.04
C VAL A 138 -0.53 20.04 -12.96
N PRO A 139 -1.76 20.55 -12.84
CA PRO A 139 -2.82 20.19 -13.77
C PRO A 139 -2.49 20.74 -15.16
N GLN A 140 -2.41 19.86 -16.14
CA GLN A 140 -2.47 20.17 -17.57
C GLN A 140 -3.83 19.72 -18.11
N LYS A 141 -4.25 20.27 -19.27
CA LYS A 141 -5.61 20.16 -19.82
C LYS A 141 -6.30 18.81 -19.54
N ASP A 142 -5.65 17.70 -19.90
CA ASP A 142 -6.21 16.35 -19.78
C ASP A 142 -5.45 15.44 -18.80
N VAL A 143 -4.36 15.93 -18.20
CA VAL A 143 -3.44 15.13 -17.38
C VAL A 143 -2.92 15.93 -16.19
N VAL A 144 -2.79 15.29 -15.03
CA VAL A 144 -2.07 15.87 -13.90
C VAL A 144 -0.62 15.45 -14.02
N LEU A 145 0.29 16.41 -14.19
CA LEU A 145 1.71 16.14 -14.21
C LEU A 145 2.24 16.11 -12.78
N GLU A 146 2.68 14.94 -12.34
CA GLU A 146 3.30 14.75 -11.03
C GLU A 146 4.83 14.85 -11.16
N HIS A 147 5.43 15.81 -10.46
CA HIS A 147 6.87 15.96 -10.39
C HIS A 147 7.41 15.25 -9.15
N VAL A 148 8.30 14.28 -9.34
CA VAL A 148 8.83 13.42 -8.26
C VAL A 148 10.34 13.50 -8.22
N PHE A 149 10.88 13.67 -7.02
CA PHE A 149 12.29 13.44 -6.75
C PHE A 149 12.52 11.99 -6.34
N GLU A 150 13.38 11.32 -7.09
CA GLU A 150 13.85 9.97 -6.79
C GLU A 150 15.29 10.07 -6.31
N VAL A 151 15.51 9.77 -5.03
CA VAL A 151 16.81 9.89 -4.37
C VAL A 151 17.42 8.53 -4.22
N HIS A 152 18.64 8.36 -4.74
CA HIS A 152 19.41 7.13 -4.64
C HIS A 152 20.46 7.30 -3.55
N ASP A 153 20.26 6.63 -2.42
CA ASP A 153 21.25 6.58 -1.33
C ASP A 153 22.01 5.26 -1.40
N TRP A 154 23.31 5.35 -1.66
CA TRP A 154 24.21 4.20 -1.70
C TRP A 154 25.00 4.10 -0.42
N GLY A 155 25.14 2.91 0.14
CA GLY A 155 26.05 2.67 1.27
C GLY A 155 27.45 3.22 0.99
N GLY A 156 28.11 3.76 2.00
CA GLY A 156 29.45 4.33 1.82
C GLY A 156 30.54 3.32 1.44
N GLU A 157 30.22 2.02 1.47
CA GLU A 157 31.06 0.93 0.97
C GLU A 157 30.86 0.68 -0.54
N HIS A 158 29.84 1.27 -1.15
CA HIS A 158 29.40 1.03 -2.53
C HIS A 158 29.50 2.28 -3.42
N ILE A 159 30.51 3.13 -3.18
CA ILE A 159 30.72 4.36 -3.96
C ILE A 159 30.98 4.03 -5.44
N VAL A 160 31.65 2.91 -5.73
CA VAL A 160 31.96 2.48 -7.09
C VAL A 160 30.68 2.14 -7.86
N GLU A 161 29.75 1.43 -7.23
CA GLU A 161 28.44 1.08 -7.79
C GLU A 161 27.58 2.34 -7.99
N ALA A 162 27.66 3.30 -7.05
CA ALA A 162 27.02 4.61 -7.20
C ALA A 162 27.57 5.38 -8.42
N VAL A 163 28.88 5.30 -8.67
CA VAL A 163 29.51 5.90 -9.86
C VAL A 163 29.06 5.18 -11.14
N GLN A 164 28.91 3.86 -11.12
CA GLN A 164 28.37 3.11 -12.27
C GLN A 164 26.94 3.54 -12.59
N GLN A 165 26.14 3.86 -11.57
CA GLN A 165 24.79 4.35 -11.80
C GLN A 165 24.77 5.71 -12.53
N LEU A 166 25.73 6.61 -12.28
CA LEU A 166 25.87 7.86 -13.06
C LEU A 166 26.08 7.59 -14.56
N ILE A 167 26.67 6.45 -14.91
CA ILE A 167 26.91 6.05 -16.31
C ILE A 167 25.63 5.51 -16.93
N VAL A 168 24.80 4.79 -16.17
CA VAL A 168 23.57 4.16 -16.69
C VAL A 168 22.44 5.18 -16.75
N ASP A 169 22.15 5.83 -15.62
CA ASP A 169 20.98 6.67 -15.41
C ASP A 169 21.24 8.15 -15.70
N GLU A 170 20.18 8.88 -16.06
CA GLU A 170 20.21 10.33 -16.15
C GLU A 170 20.04 10.96 -14.75
N ILE A 171 21.13 11.41 -14.16
CA ILE A 171 21.15 12.05 -12.85
C ILE A 171 21.04 13.57 -13.01
N HIS A 172 20.09 14.16 -12.29
CA HIS A 172 19.74 15.58 -12.35
C HIS A 172 20.38 16.40 -11.23
N GLY A 173 20.72 15.76 -10.11
CA GLY A 173 21.42 16.38 -8.99
C GLY A 173 22.31 15.41 -8.25
N VAL A 174 23.40 15.91 -7.68
CA VAL A 174 24.31 15.12 -6.84
C VAL A 174 24.44 15.77 -5.48
N LEU A 175 24.27 14.98 -4.42
CA LEU A 175 24.48 15.34 -3.03
C LEU A 175 25.72 14.63 -2.51
N ILE A 176 26.79 15.37 -2.25
CA ILE A 176 28.00 14.85 -1.60
C ILE A 176 27.89 15.19 -0.11
N VAL A 177 27.91 14.19 0.75
CA VAL A 177 27.83 14.34 2.21
C VAL A 177 29.17 14.00 2.83
N VAL A 178 29.72 14.96 3.57
CA VAL A 178 30.91 14.79 4.39
C VAL A 178 30.58 15.12 5.84
N ASP A 179 31.30 14.57 6.81
CA ASP A 179 31.10 14.83 8.24
C ASP A 179 32.33 15.45 8.91
N LEU A 180 32.11 16.19 10.00
CA LEU A 180 33.19 16.78 10.79
C LEU A 180 33.78 15.81 11.84
N GLY A 181 33.14 14.67 12.09
CA GLY A 181 33.61 13.65 13.03
C GLY A 181 32.78 12.37 12.97
N GLY A 182 33.20 11.32 13.67
CA GLY A 182 32.50 10.03 13.79
C GLY A 182 31.14 10.08 14.49
N LYS A 183 30.53 8.92 14.76
CA LYS A 183 29.17 8.81 15.34
C LYS A 183 29.07 9.42 16.75
N GLU A 184 30.08 9.19 17.58
CA GLU A 184 30.13 9.59 19.00
C GLU A 184 31.12 10.74 19.24
N ALA A 185 31.52 11.45 18.18
CA ALA A 185 32.50 12.51 18.27
C ALA A 185 31.93 13.70 19.06
N LYS A 186 32.72 14.25 20.00
CA LYS A 186 32.37 15.47 20.75
C LYS A 186 33.05 16.73 20.20
N GLN A 187 34.05 16.53 19.34
CA GLN A 187 34.82 17.56 18.66
C GLN A 187 35.08 17.08 17.23
N PHE A 188 35.45 17.99 16.34
CA PHE A 188 35.80 17.60 14.98
C PHE A 188 37.07 16.74 14.97
N GLU A 189 37.12 15.77 14.05
CA GLU A 189 38.19 14.79 13.95
C GLU A 189 38.98 15.01 12.66
N GLN A 190 40.24 15.44 12.79
CA GLN A 190 41.07 15.77 11.63
C GLN A 190 41.36 14.54 10.75
N SER A 191 41.60 13.38 11.34
CA SER A 191 41.82 12.12 10.59
C SER A 191 40.64 11.78 9.69
N ARG A 192 39.42 11.90 10.25
CA ARG A 192 38.16 11.66 9.55
C ARG A 192 37.95 12.60 8.36
N ILE A 193 38.32 13.87 8.52
CA ILE A 193 38.27 14.85 7.42
C ILE A 193 39.29 14.47 6.34
N GLN A 194 40.51 14.06 6.71
CA GLN A 194 41.53 13.66 5.74
C GLN A 194 41.13 12.42 4.93
N GLU A 195 40.54 11.40 5.57
CA GLU A 195 39.98 10.22 4.88
C GLU A 195 38.96 10.62 3.81
N GLN A 196 38.06 11.54 4.15
CA GLN A 196 37.04 12.03 3.23
C GLN A 196 37.62 12.86 2.08
N LEU A 197 38.65 13.67 2.36
CA LEU A 197 39.37 14.42 1.32
C LEU A 197 40.12 13.48 0.36
N GLN A 198 40.64 12.36 0.85
CA GLN A 198 41.28 11.34 0.00
C GLN A 198 40.27 10.60 -0.87
N GLU A 199 39.11 10.24 -0.31
CA GLU A 199 38.03 9.59 -1.06
C GLU A 199 37.54 10.48 -2.21
N PHE A 200 37.30 11.77 -1.92
CA PHE A 200 36.83 12.75 -2.90
C PHE A 200 37.97 13.55 -3.54
N GLN A 201 39.08 12.90 -3.86
CA GLN A 201 40.20 13.52 -4.56
C GLN A 201 39.82 13.93 -6.00
N ALA A 202 40.60 14.85 -6.58
CA ALA A 202 40.35 15.41 -7.90
C ALA A 202 40.18 14.36 -9.01
N GLN A 203 40.89 13.23 -8.94
CA GLN A 203 40.78 12.14 -9.92
C GLN A 203 39.39 11.49 -9.87
N VAL A 204 38.87 11.20 -8.68
CA VAL A 204 37.55 10.59 -8.48
C VAL A 204 36.45 11.54 -8.94
N LEU A 205 36.58 12.84 -8.63
CA LEU A 205 35.63 13.85 -9.09
C LEU A 205 35.56 13.95 -10.62
N LYS A 206 36.66 13.72 -11.35
CA LYS A 206 36.64 13.68 -12.82
C LYS A 206 35.81 12.51 -13.36
N PHE A 207 35.80 11.37 -12.68
CA PHE A 207 34.95 10.23 -13.05
C PHE A 207 33.48 10.48 -12.70
N LEU A 208 33.21 11.05 -11.53
CA LEU A 208 31.85 11.44 -11.12
C LEU A 208 31.25 12.46 -12.09
N PHE A 209 32.04 13.48 -12.46
CA PHE A 209 31.66 14.53 -13.40
C PHE A 209 32.14 14.23 -14.82
N ALA A 210 31.90 13.01 -15.29
CA ALA A 210 32.07 12.67 -16.70
C ALA A 210 31.14 13.54 -17.58
N PRO A 211 31.44 13.73 -18.88
CA PRO A 211 30.66 14.60 -19.77
C PRO A 211 29.15 14.31 -19.80
N LYS A 212 28.77 13.02 -19.70
CA LYS A 212 27.35 12.62 -19.59
C LYS A 212 26.70 13.23 -18.35
N THR A 213 27.30 13.02 -17.17
CA THR A 213 26.82 13.58 -15.91
C THR A 213 26.77 15.11 -15.96
N LEU A 214 27.79 15.76 -16.52
CA LEU A 214 27.83 17.23 -16.63
C LEU A 214 26.73 17.79 -17.54
N THR A 215 26.21 17.00 -18.48
CA THR A 215 25.12 17.42 -19.38
C THR A 215 23.75 17.32 -18.72
N SER A 216 23.51 16.27 -17.93
CA SER A 216 22.21 16.05 -17.27
C SER A 216 22.11 16.68 -15.88
N CYS A 217 23.23 16.77 -15.16
CA CYS A 217 23.28 17.24 -13.79
C CYS A 217 23.17 18.77 -13.75
N LYS A 218 22.09 19.25 -13.12
CA LYS A 218 21.82 20.68 -12.98
C LYS A 218 22.50 21.28 -11.77
N THR A 219 22.75 20.48 -10.72
CA THR A 219 23.34 20.97 -9.48
C THR A 219 24.11 19.91 -8.70
N VAL A 220 25.18 20.33 -8.05
CA VAL A 220 25.94 19.57 -7.06
C VAL A 220 25.85 20.29 -5.74
N VAL A 221 25.51 19.58 -4.67
CA VAL A 221 25.49 20.11 -3.32
C VAL A 221 26.50 19.36 -2.47
N LEU A 222 27.47 20.08 -1.92
CA LEU A 222 28.33 19.57 -0.86
C LEU A 222 27.71 19.93 0.49
N PHE A 223 27.31 18.92 1.26
CA PHE A 223 26.77 19.09 2.60
C PHE A 223 27.80 18.67 3.64
N ILE A 224 28.28 19.63 4.44
CA ILE A 224 29.18 19.38 5.57
C ILE A 224 28.31 19.17 6.81
N ASN A 225 28.18 17.91 7.21
CA ASN A 225 27.35 17.44 8.31
C ASN A 225 28.08 17.50 9.67
N LYS A 226 27.29 17.47 10.74
CA LYS A 226 27.72 17.55 12.14
C LYS A 226 28.37 18.89 12.49
N SER A 227 27.81 19.99 11.96
CA SER A 227 28.24 21.35 12.26
C SER A 227 28.17 21.70 13.75
N ASP A 228 27.37 20.97 14.53
CA ASP A 228 27.26 21.05 15.99
C ASP A 228 28.57 20.72 16.74
N LEU A 229 29.54 20.07 16.09
CA LEU A 229 30.87 19.81 16.65
C LEU A 229 31.80 21.04 16.67
N LEU A 230 31.39 22.13 16.01
CA LEU A 230 32.14 23.38 15.96
C LEU A 230 31.50 24.40 16.90
N ALA A 231 32.33 25.08 17.69
CA ALA A 231 31.89 26.14 18.57
C ALA A 231 31.88 27.49 17.84
N GLY A 232 30.87 28.32 18.12
CA GLY A 232 30.81 29.69 17.63
C GLY A 232 29.44 30.08 17.11
N THR A 233 29.38 31.23 16.45
CA THR A 233 28.17 31.68 15.73
C THR A 233 27.97 30.84 14.45
N PRO A 234 26.74 30.72 13.92
CA PRO A 234 26.48 29.96 12.69
C PRO A 234 27.38 30.38 11.51
N ALA A 235 27.68 31.68 11.39
CA ALA A 235 28.57 32.19 10.34
C ALA A 235 30.04 31.74 10.54
N GLN A 236 30.53 31.74 11.78
CA GLN A 236 31.88 31.27 12.10
C GLN A 236 32.01 29.76 11.90
N VAL A 237 30.99 29.00 12.30
CA VAL A 237 30.91 27.54 12.09
C VAL A 237 30.96 27.23 10.59
N GLU A 238 30.18 27.95 9.78
CA GLU A 238 30.18 27.78 8.33
C GLU A 238 31.54 28.09 7.72
N GLU A 239 32.18 29.20 8.12
CA GLU A 239 33.51 29.59 7.63
C GLU A 239 34.59 28.56 8.03
N GLN A 240 34.56 28.09 9.27
CA GLN A 240 35.50 27.10 9.78
C GLN A 240 35.32 25.74 9.07
N ALA A 241 34.08 25.29 8.89
CA ALA A 241 33.78 24.06 8.13
C ALA A 241 34.29 24.15 6.68
N LYS A 242 34.06 25.30 6.02
CA LYS A 242 34.57 25.54 4.66
C LYS A 242 36.09 25.55 4.60
N LYS A 243 36.78 26.09 5.62
CA LYS A 243 38.25 26.06 5.71
C LYS A 243 38.79 24.63 5.81
N LEU A 244 38.16 23.79 6.64
CA LEU A 244 38.56 22.40 6.82
C LEU A 244 38.45 21.57 5.52
N TYR A 245 37.41 21.83 4.73
CA TYR A 245 37.17 21.17 3.45
C TYR A 245 37.65 21.96 2.22
N ALA A 246 38.45 23.02 2.40
CA ALA A 246 38.90 23.89 1.31
C ALA A 246 39.47 23.14 0.09
N PRO A 247 40.29 22.07 0.25
CA PRO A 247 40.81 21.33 -0.91
C PRO A 247 39.70 20.69 -1.77
N LEU A 248 38.64 20.18 -1.14
CA LEU A 248 37.50 19.60 -1.86
C LEU A 248 36.68 20.71 -2.53
N LEU A 249 36.47 21.84 -1.86
CA LEU A 249 35.77 22.99 -2.44
C LEU A 249 36.50 23.53 -3.67
N GLU A 250 37.83 23.63 -3.62
CA GLU A 250 38.67 24.04 -4.75
C GLU A 250 38.60 23.04 -5.92
N ASN A 251 38.50 21.75 -5.64
CA ASN A 251 38.34 20.75 -6.71
C ASN A 251 36.95 20.81 -7.34
N LEU A 252 35.90 21.01 -6.54
CA LEU A 252 34.53 21.16 -7.03
C LEU A 252 34.32 22.46 -7.82
N SER A 253 34.97 23.55 -7.41
CA SER A 253 34.84 24.85 -8.09
C SER A 253 35.31 24.80 -9.55
N ARG A 254 36.20 23.86 -9.92
CA ARG A 254 36.62 23.64 -11.31
C ARG A 254 35.48 23.23 -12.24
N PHE A 255 34.43 22.63 -11.69
CA PHE A 255 33.24 22.22 -12.44
C PHE A 255 32.11 23.26 -12.38
N SER A 256 32.29 24.35 -11.63
CA SER A 256 31.26 25.39 -11.41
C SER A 256 30.82 26.11 -12.68
N THR A 257 31.64 26.10 -13.72
CA THR A 257 31.30 26.68 -15.04
C THR A 257 30.26 25.87 -15.80
N GLN A 258 30.16 24.57 -15.51
CA GLN A 258 29.26 23.64 -16.19
C GLN A 258 28.07 23.24 -15.30
N VAL A 259 28.28 23.14 -13.98
CA VAL A 259 27.25 22.73 -13.03
C VAL A 259 27.19 23.69 -11.84
N SER A 260 25.99 23.97 -11.35
CA SER A 260 25.81 24.78 -10.15
C SER A 260 26.32 24.04 -8.91
N VAL A 261 27.45 24.47 -8.34
CA VAL A 261 27.99 23.93 -7.09
C VAL A 261 27.52 24.79 -5.92
N ARG A 262 26.88 24.17 -4.90
CA ARG A 262 26.50 24.82 -3.65
C ARG A 262 27.11 24.09 -2.46
N VAL A 263 27.58 24.84 -1.48
CA VAL A 263 28.08 24.30 -0.21
C VAL A 263 27.09 24.67 0.89
N LEU A 264 26.65 23.68 1.65
CA LEU A 264 25.79 23.84 2.81
C LEU A 264 26.49 23.23 4.03
N VAL A 265 26.36 23.90 5.17
CA VAL A 265 26.87 23.42 6.45
C VAL A 265 25.67 23.24 7.37
N GLY A 266 25.59 22.08 8.03
CA GLY A 266 24.43 21.79 8.86
C GLY A 266 24.59 20.54 9.71
N SER A 267 23.49 20.18 10.37
CA SER A 267 23.43 19.01 11.21
C SER A 267 22.17 18.24 10.91
N ALA A 268 22.34 17.02 10.40
CA ALA A 268 21.26 16.09 10.19
C ALA A 268 20.54 15.77 11.51
N SER A 269 21.20 15.74 12.67
CA SER A 269 20.54 15.46 13.96
C SER A 269 19.54 16.54 14.35
N TYR A 270 19.89 17.81 14.16
CA TYR A 270 19.05 18.96 14.53
C TYR A 270 18.17 19.48 13.38
N GLY A 271 18.33 18.96 12.16
CA GLY A 271 17.59 19.46 10.99
C GLY A 271 18.06 20.83 10.49
N HIS A 272 19.22 21.31 10.97
CA HIS A 272 19.78 22.58 10.54
C HIS A 272 20.22 22.49 9.07
N SER A 273 19.77 23.44 8.25
CA SER A 273 20.06 23.56 6.80
C SER A 273 19.49 22.46 5.89
N THR A 274 18.64 21.55 6.37
CA THR A 274 18.03 20.50 5.53
C THR A 274 16.93 21.04 4.62
N HIS A 275 16.18 22.05 5.07
CA HIS A 275 15.18 22.75 4.25
C HIS A 275 15.84 23.53 3.10
N LEU A 276 17.00 24.16 3.36
CA LEU A 276 17.80 24.83 2.32
C LEU A 276 18.26 23.87 1.23
N LEU A 277 18.57 22.62 1.59
CA LEU A 277 18.93 21.58 0.65
C LEU A 277 17.77 21.24 -0.29
N PHE A 278 16.57 21.01 0.27
CA PHE A 278 15.37 20.72 -0.53
C PHE A 278 15.02 21.89 -1.45
N SER A 279 14.95 23.11 -0.90
CA SER A 279 14.63 24.32 -1.67
C SER A 279 15.63 24.58 -2.79
N HIS A 280 16.92 24.29 -2.58
CA HIS A 280 17.93 24.38 -3.65
C HIS A 280 17.72 23.36 -4.77
N PHE A 281 17.41 22.10 -4.43
CA PHE A 281 17.11 21.10 -5.46
C PHE A 281 15.87 21.45 -6.25
N VAL A 282 14.81 21.92 -5.59
CA VAL A 282 13.61 22.42 -6.27
C VAL A 282 13.96 23.54 -7.24
N GLU A 283 14.68 24.57 -6.77
CA GLU A 283 15.02 25.74 -7.59
C GLU A 283 15.87 25.39 -8.82
N ARG A 284 16.81 24.45 -8.67
CA ARG A 284 17.76 24.12 -9.74
C ARG A 284 17.29 22.98 -10.64
N ILE A 285 16.55 22.02 -10.14
CA ILE A 285 16.16 20.82 -10.89
C ILE A 285 14.81 21.00 -11.58
N LEU A 286 13.80 21.53 -10.88
CA LEU A 286 12.46 21.66 -11.44
C LEU A 286 12.41 22.80 -12.47
N PRO A 287 11.70 22.62 -13.59
CA PRO A 287 11.38 23.72 -14.47
C PRO A 287 10.39 24.67 -13.78
N LYS A 288 10.44 25.97 -14.07
CA LYS A 288 9.52 26.96 -13.46
C LYS A 288 8.04 26.66 -13.71
N SER A 289 7.72 25.93 -14.78
CA SER A 289 6.36 25.45 -15.09
C SER A 289 5.86 24.37 -14.13
N ALA A 290 6.74 23.76 -13.34
CA ALA A 290 6.42 22.72 -12.36
C ALA A 290 6.05 23.28 -10.98
N TYR A 291 6.09 24.60 -10.78
CA TYR A 291 5.79 25.20 -9.49
C TYR A 291 4.28 25.31 -9.29
N ASP A 292 3.78 24.65 -8.25
CA ASP A 292 2.42 24.84 -7.77
C ASP A 292 2.37 25.88 -6.63
N VAL A 293 1.17 26.33 -6.29
CA VAL A 293 0.97 27.37 -5.26
C VAL A 293 1.45 26.89 -3.89
N GLN A 294 1.31 25.60 -3.60
CA GLN A 294 1.70 25.02 -2.31
C GLN A 294 3.22 24.97 -2.14
N LEU A 295 3.95 24.56 -3.19
CA LEU A 295 5.40 24.54 -3.23
C LEU A 295 5.97 25.95 -3.07
N LEU A 296 5.39 26.93 -3.76
CA LEU A 296 5.82 28.33 -3.62
C LEU A 296 5.56 28.88 -2.21
N GLN A 297 4.45 28.49 -1.56
CA GLN A 297 4.20 28.85 -0.16
C GLN A 297 5.24 28.22 0.77
N ARG A 298 5.56 26.92 0.59
CA ARG A 298 6.61 26.24 1.37
C ARG A 298 7.98 26.91 1.18
N MET A 299 8.35 27.25 -0.05
CA MET A 299 9.60 27.93 -0.35
C MET A 299 9.65 29.36 0.23
N LYS A 300 8.52 30.08 0.30
CA LYS A 300 8.48 31.41 0.93
C LYS A 300 8.71 31.34 2.43
N SER A 301 8.12 30.35 3.11
CA SER A 301 8.36 30.12 4.54
C SER A 301 9.86 29.93 4.84
N ASP A 302 10.57 29.21 3.97
CA ASP A 302 12.01 28.95 4.11
C ASP A 302 12.89 30.19 3.86
N VAL A 303 12.43 31.16 3.05
CA VAL A 303 13.16 32.41 2.77
C VAL A 303 12.84 33.50 3.79
N SER A 304 11.67 33.41 4.43
CA SER A 304 11.17 34.34 5.44
C SER A 304 11.75 34.15 6.85
N GLU A 305 12.82 33.37 7.02
CA GLU A 305 13.72 33.49 8.18
C GLU A 305 14.96 34.37 7.85
N PRO A 306 14.83 35.71 7.78
CA PRO A 306 15.98 36.57 7.94
C PRO A 306 16.31 36.68 9.43
N ARG A 307 17.54 36.29 9.79
CA ARG A 307 18.39 36.88 10.86
C ARG A 307 17.65 37.85 11.79
N GLY A 308 16.92 37.33 12.76
CA GLY A 308 16.51 38.12 13.92
C GLY A 308 17.72 38.29 14.86
N PRO A 309 18.07 39.51 15.30
CA PRO A 309 19.05 39.65 16.38
C PRO A 309 18.51 38.96 17.63
N ALA A 310 19.42 38.34 18.40
CA ALA A 310 19.15 37.64 19.64
C ALA A 310 18.11 38.36 20.51
N PRO A 311 17.21 37.65 21.21
CA PRO A 311 16.32 38.28 22.15
C PRO A 311 17.15 38.87 23.29
N SER A 312 17.33 40.19 23.23
CA SER A 312 17.77 41.00 24.36
C SER A 312 16.80 40.79 25.50
N GLU A 313 17.33 40.47 26.67
CA GLU A 313 16.63 40.40 27.94
C GLU A 313 15.65 41.58 28.09
N ARG A 314 14.36 41.26 28.23
CA ARG A 314 13.37 42.15 28.83
C ARG A 314 12.53 41.37 29.83
N PRO A 315 12.09 42.03 30.92
CA PRO A 315 11.64 41.38 32.13
C PRO A 315 10.26 40.75 31.93
N SER A 316 10.05 39.62 32.60
CA SER A 316 8.79 38.88 32.69
C SER A 316 7.60 39.80 32.98
N PRO A 317 6.54 39.78 32.15
CA PRO A 317 5.23 40.27 32.57
C PRO A 317 4.60 39.24 33.50
N GLU A 318 4.21 39.67 34.70
CA GLU A 318 3.39 38.91 35.65
C GLU A 318 2.14 38.34 34.96
N LEU A 319 1.90 37.05 35.22
CA LEU A 319 0.64 36.36 34.91
C LEU A 319 -0.48 36.92 35.80
N PRO A 320 -1.59 37.44 35.24
CA PRO A 320 -2.81 37.66 36.01
C PRO A 320 -3.47 36.31 36.38
N PRO A 321 -4.17 36.24 37.53
CA PRO A 321 -4.70 34.99 38.08
C PRO A 321 -5.81 34.39 37.21
N ALA A 322 -5.81 33.06 37.14
CA ALA A 322 -6.76 32.25 36.38
C ALA A 322 -8.22 32.49 36.83
N ALA A 323 -9.06 32.86 35.87
CA ALA A 323 -10.52 32.76 36.00
C ALA A 323 -10.98 31.30 35.76
N PRO A 324 -12.04 30.84 36.44
CA PRO A 324 -12.51 29.46 36.35
C PRO A 324 -13.10 29.14 34.96
N ALA A 325 -12.83 27.91 34.50
CA ALA A 325 -13.26 27.39 33.22
C ALA A 325 -14.80 27.32 33.10
N PRO A 326 -15.39 27.69 31.96
CA PRO A 326 -16.77 27.33 31.65
C PRO A 326 -16.86 25.85 31.25
N GLU A 327 -17.94 25.20 31.68
CA GLU A 327 -18.33 23.83 31.34
C GLU A 327 -18.39 23.60 29.82
N PRO A 328 -18.09 22.37 29.35
CA PRO A 328 -18.16 22.04 27.93
C PRO A 328 -19.62 22.05 27.46
N ALA A 329 -19.92 22.97 26.54
CA ALA A 329 -21.14 22.93 25.74
C ALA A 329 -21.15 21.66 24.89
N ALA A 330 -22.26 20.92 24.94
CA ALA A 330 -22.51 19.75 24.13
C ALA A 330 -22.38 20.10 22.63
N ILE A 331 -21.37 19.51 21.99
CA ILE A 331 -21.27 19.46 20.53
C ILE A 331 -22.33 18.44 20.09
N ALA A 332 -23.31 18.90 19.32
CA ALA A 332 -24.23 18.02 18.62
C ALA A 332 -23.42 17.18 17.63
N GLU A 333 -23.40 15.87 17.85
CA GLU A 333 -22.84 14.91 16.92
C GLU A 333 -23.73 14.85 15.66
N ASP A 334 -23.24 15.39 14.54
CA ASP A 334 -23.72 14.98 13.23
C ASP A 334 -23.35 13.50 13.02
N PRO A 335 -24.24 12.66 12.49
CA PRO A 335 -24.01 11.23 12.41
C PRO A 335 -22.90 10.94 11.39
N VAL A 336 -21.74 10.54 11.91
CA VAL A 336 -20.70 9.86 11.16
C VAL A 336 -21.30 8.54 10.66
N ILE A 337 -21.66 8.47 9.38
CA ILE A 337 -21.99 7.21 8.73
C ILE A 337 -20.71 6.37 8.72
N SER A 338 -20.65 5.40 9.63
CA SER A 338 -19.55 4.46 9.75
C SER A 338 -19.54 3.56 8.52
N VAL A 339 -18.47 3.63 7.73
CA VAL A 339 -18.24 2.82 6.52
C VAL A 339 -18.11 1.31 6.83
N ALA A 340 -18.19 0.92 8.10
CA ALA A 340 -18.23 -0.47 8.55
C ALA A 340 -19.63 -1.12 8.49
N GLU A 341 -20.70 -0.35 8.26
CA GLU A 341 -22.08 -0.87 8.31
C GLU A 341 -22.65 -1.27 6.92
N LEU A 342 -21.87 -1.12 5.85
CA LEU A 342 -22.29 -1.44 4.48
C LEU A 342 -21.70 -2.75 3.89
N VAL A 343 -20.99 -3.54 4.68
CA VAL A 343 -20.40 -4.82 4.24
C VAL A 343 -20.72 -5.92 5.24
N ALA A 344 -21.98 -6.33 5.28
CA ALA A 344 -22.34 -7.66 5.74
C ALA A 344 -23.15 -8.34 4.64
N PRO A 345 -22.58 -9.31 3.88
CA PRO A 345 -23.43 -10.18 3.10
C PRO A 345 -24.42 -10.88 4.06
N PRO A 346 -25.69 -11.10 3.67
CA PRO A 346 -26.64 -11.77 4.54
C PRO A 346 -26.08 -13.14 4.95
N PRO A 347 -26.27 -13.58 6.21
CA PRO A 347 -25.73 -14.85 6.66
C PRO A 347 -26.37 -15.97 5.87
N LEU A 348 -25.56 -16.75 5.16
CA LEU A 348 -26.00 -18.01 4.55
C LEU A 348 -26.61 -18.90 5.65
N PRO A 349 -27.81 -19.45 5.45
CA PRO A 349 -28.42 -20.32 6.44
C PRO A 349 -27.56 -21.57 6.65
N ARG A 350 -27.21 -21.82 7.92
CA ARG A 350 -26.51 -23.04 8.36
C ARG A 350 -27.27 -24.27 7.87
N ALA A 351 -26.59 -25.13 7.12
CA ALA A 351 -27.06 -26.48 6.84
C ALA A 351 -27.34 -27.19 8.17
N ALA A 352 -28.62 -27.52 8.40
CA ALA A 352 -29.03 -28.32 9.53
C ALA A 352 -28.38 -29.71 9.40
N SER A 353 -27.52 -30.04 10.35
CA SER A 353 -26.97 -31.38 10.52
C SER A 353 -28.10 -32.37 10.79
N THR A 354 -28.42 -33.21 9.81
CA THR A 354 -29.15 -34.46 10.04
C THR A 354 -28.22 -35.62 9.69
N SER A 355 -27.44 -36.04 10.68
CA SER A 355 -26.77 -37.34 10.66
C SER A 355 -27.79 -38.37 11.16
N GLU A 356 -28.34 -39.20 10.26
CA GLU A 356 -28.15 -40.65 10.29
C GLU A 356 -29.09 -41.39 9.32
N ARG A 357 -28.47 -42.32 8.57
CA ARG A 357 -29.03 -43.51 7.89
C ARG A 357 -29.90 -43.28 6.65
N VAL A 358 -29.32 -43.53 5.47
CA VAL A 358 -29.50 -44.82 4.76
C VAL A 358 -28.22 -45.13 3.98
N ALA A 359 -27.62 -46.27 4.28
CA ALA A 359 -26.54 -46.86 3.50
C ALA A 359 -27.07 -47.41 2.18
N GLY A 360 -26.31 -47.19 1.10
CA GLY A 360 -26.38 -48.01 -0.10
C GLY A 360 -26.99 -47.31 -1.31
N LEU A 361 -26.15 -46.68 -2.12
CA LEU A 361 -26.08 -46.94 -3.56
C LEU A 361 -24.75 -46.41 -4.09
N LYS A 362 -23.85 -47.32 -4.47
CA LYS A 362 -22.70 -46.99 -5.30
C LYS A 362 -23.24 -46.70 -6.71
N SER A 363 -23.06 -45.49 -7.22
CA SER A 363 -23.05 -45.27 -8.68
C SER A 363 -22.04 -44.20 -9.04
N THR A 364 -21.14 -44.59 -9.92
CA THR A 364 -20.04 -43.86 -10.52
C THR A 364 -20.57 -42.75 -11.45
N ILE A 365 -20.20 -41.48 -11.21
CA ILE A 365 -20.18 -40.46 -12.26
C ILE A 365 -18.90 -39.63 -12.12
N ARG A 366 -18.03 -39.73 -13.12
CA ARG A 366 -16.83 -38.89 -13.33
C ARG A 366 -17.27 -37.51 -13.80
N LEU A 367 -16.70 -36.44 -13.22
CA LEU A 367 -16.68 -35.11 -13.85
C LEU A 367 -15.32 -34.88 -14.53
N PRO A 368 -15.28 -34.17 -15.68
CA PRO A 368 -14.10 -34.01 -16.50
C PRO A 368 -13.25 -32.79 -16.08
N GLY A 369 -11.92 -32.93 -16.21
CA GLY A 369 -11.02 -31.84 -16.59
C GLY A 369 -10.59 -30.86 -15.50
N SER A 370 -9.50 -31.16 -14.81
CA SER A 370 -8.58 -30.14 -14.28
C SER A 370 -7.30 -30.13 -15.14
N PRO A 371 -6.73 -28.95 -15.46
CA PRO A 371 -5.57 -28.85 -16.34
C PRO A 371 -4.30 -29.41 -15.66
N PRO A 372 -3.33 -29.93 -16.43
CA PRO A 372 -2.14 -30.55 -15.86
C PRO A 372 -1.19 -29.51 -15.28
N LYS A 373 -0.59 -29.87 -14.14
CA LYS A 373 0.46 -29.14 -13.43
C LYS A 373 1.76 -29.15 -14.27
N PRO A 374 2.52 -28.04 -14.37
CA PRO A 374 3.76 -28.03 -15.13
C PRO A 374 4.84 -28.91 -14.46
N PRO A 375 5.70 -29.58 -15.24
CA PRO A 375 6.77 -30.42 -14.72
C PRO A 375 7.93 -29.58 -14.13
N PRO A 376 8.68 -30.14 -13.17
CA PRO A 376 9.87 -29.49 -12.61
C PRO A 376 11.00 -29.39 -13.65
N PRO A 377 11.92 -28.42 -13.50
CA PRO A 377 13.01 -28.23 -14.45
C PRO A 377 13.95 -29.43 -14.44
N ARG A 378 14.19 -29.99 -15.63
CA ARG A 378 15.23 -31.00 -15.87
C ARG A 378 16.59 -30.33 -15.68
N GLY A 379 17.38 -30.86 -14.75
CA GLY A 379 18.81 -30.56 -14.65
C GLY A 379 19.47 -30.90 -15.98
N GLY A 380 20.16 -29.91 -16.55
CA GLY A 380 20.95 -30.08 -17.76
C GLY A 380 22.14 -31.00 -17.48
N GLU A 381 22.30 -31.96 -18.38
CA GLU A 381 23.50 -32.76 -18.53
C GLU A 381 24.71 -31.84 -18.73
N GLU A 382 25.71 -31.97 -17.86
CA GLU A 382 27.07 -31.56 -18.17
C GLU A 382 27.59 -32.48 -19.28
N ARG A 383 27.86 -31.87 -20.43
CA ARG A 383 28.66 -32.42 -21.52
C ARG A 383 29.93 -31.59 -21.61
N GLY A 384 31.08 -32.23 -21.48
CA GLY A 384 32.31 -31.73 -22.10
C GLY A 384 33.57 -31.86 -21.25
N GLU A 385 34.23 -33.01 -21.40
CA GLU A 385 35.69 -33.13 -21.32
C GLU A 385 36.39 -32.01 -22.12
N ARG A 386 37.38 -31.34 -21.53
CA ARG A 386 38.80 -31.31 -21.96
C ARG A 386 39.60 -30.25 -21.23
#